data_AF-A0A376ZY54-F1
#
_entry.id   AF-A0A376ZY54-F1
#
_cell.length_a   1.000
_cell.length_b   1.000
_cell.length_c   1.000
_cell.angle_alpha   90.00
_cell.angle_beta   90.00
_cell.angle_gamma   90.00
#
_symmetry.space_group_name_H-M   'P 1'
#
loop_
_entity.id
_entity.type
_entity.pdbx_description
1 polymer ?
#
loop_
_entity_poly.entity_id
_entity_poly.type
_entity_poly.pdbx_seq_one_letter_code
_entity_poly.pdbx_strand_id
1 'polypeptide(L)'
;MEAIKGSDVNVPDAVFAWMLDGRGGVKPLENTDVIDEAHPCWLHLNYVHHESAQWLATTPLLPNNVRDALAGREHSAPSQPSR
;
A
#
# COMPACT_ATOMS: atom_id res chain seq x y z
N MET A 1 -17.76 2.06 -2.33
CA MET A 1 -16.36 2.57 -2.31
C MET A 1 -16.08 3.18 -3.68
N GLU A 2 -15.36 4.29 -3.80
CA GLU A 2 -14.95 4.78 -5.13
C GLU A 2 -13.89 3.85 -5.74
N ALA A 3 -13.94 3.67 -7.05
CA ALA A 3 -13.00 2.81 -7.76
C ALA A 3 -11.60 3.43 -7.77
N ILE A 4 -10.59 2.63 -7.46
CA ILE A 4 -9.18 3.05 -7.41
C ILE A 4 -8.53 2.74 -8.75
N LYS A 5 -7.72 3.66 -9.28
CA LYS A 5 -6.98 3.40 -10.53
C LYS A 5 -5.75 2.54 -10.23
N GLY A 6 -5.44 1.62 -11.13
CA GLY A 6 -4.23 0.79 -11.03
C GLY A 6 -2.96 1.64 -10.93
N SER A 7 -2.91 2.78 -11.63
CA SER A 7 -1.81 3.75 -11.51
C SER A 7 -1.57 4.27 -10.09
N ASP A 8 -2.58 4.29 -9.23
CA ASP A 8 -2.48 4.84 -7.87
C ASP A 8 -1.85 3.83 -6.90
N VAL A 9 -1.84 2.54 -7.26
CA VAL A 9 -1.30 1.43 -6.44
C VAL A 9 -0.19 0.64 -7.15
N ASN A 10 0.14 0.97 -8.40
CA ASN A 10 1.22 0.33 -9.14
C ASN A 10 2.58 0.91 -8.74
N VAL A 11 3.13 0.38 -7.64
CA VAL A 11 4.43 0.76 -7.11
C VAL A 11 5.52 -0.04 -7.84
N PRO A 12 6.51 0.59 -8.50
CA PRO A 12 7.47 -0.14 -9.33
C PRO A 12 8.36 -1.12 -8.57
N ASP A 13 8.68 -0.83 -7.30
CA ASP A 13 9.48 -1.69 -6.42
C ASP A 13 8.65 -2.62 -5.50
N ALA A 14 7.34 -2.74 -5.77
CA ALA A 14 6.48 -3.68 -5.07
C ALA A 14 7.00 -5.12 -5.24
N VAL A 15 6.98 -5.89 -4.15
CA VAL A 15 7.33 -7.31 -4.19
C VAL A 15 6.27 -8.07 -4.97
N PHE A 16 4.99 -7.78 -4.71
CA PHE A 16 3.85 -8.28 -5.49
C PHE A 16 2.80 -7.19 -5.69
N ALA A 17 2.28 -7.08 -6.91
CA ALA A 17 1.15 -6.23 -7.25
C ALA A 17 0.23 -7.00 -8.20
N TRP A 18 -0.84 -7.58 -7.67
CA TRP A 18 -1.71 -8.51 -8.38
C TRP A 18 -3.19 -8.14 -8.23
N MET A 19 -3.97 -8.41 -9.27
CA MET A 19 -5.43 -8.39 -9.22
C MET A 19 -5.95 -9.81 -9.03
N LEU A 20 -6.87 -9.99 -8.10
CA LEU A 20 -7.49 -11.29 -7.82
C LEU A 20 -8.64 -11.53 -8.80
N ASP A 21 -8.68 -12.71 -9.42
CA ASP A 21 -9.66 -13.04 -10.48
C ASP A 21 -10.98 -13.63 -9.94
N GLY A 22 -11.09 -13.83 -8.62
CA GLY A 22 -12.25 -14.43 -7.95
C GLY A 22 -12.43 -15.94 -8.20
N ARG A 23 -11.52 -16.58 -8.94
CA ARG A 23 -11.53 -18.01 -9.30
C ARG A 23 -10.37 -18.78 -8.69
N GLY A 24 -9.60 -18.13 -7.82
CA GLY A 24 -8.41 -18.68 -7.17
C GLY A 24 -7.10 -18.39 -7.92
N GLY A 25 -7.16 -17.59 -8.99
CA GLY A 25 -6.01 -17.11 -9.72
C GLY A 25 -5.72 -15.63 -9.48
N VAL A 26 -4.65 -15.16 -10.11
CA VAL A 26 -4.18 -13.78 -10.05
C VAL A 26 -3.70 -13.33 -11.42
N LYS A 27 -3.86 -12.04 -11.72
CA LYS A 27 -3.22 -11.39 -12.86
C LYS A 27 -2.30 -10.27 -12.36
N PRO A 28 -1.19 -9.95 -13.06
CA PRO A 28 -0.39 -8.77 -12.76
C PRO A 28 -1.24 -7.50 -12.80
N LEU A 29 -0.97 -6.55 -11.91
CA LEU A 29 -1.61 -5.24 -11.91
C LEU A 29 -1.09 -4.38 -13.06
N GLU A 30 -2.00 -3.72 -13.78
CA GLU A 30 -1.67 -2.75 -14.82
C GLU A 30 -2.12 -1.34 -14.46
N ASN A 31 -1.46 -0.32 -15.01
CA ASN A 31 -1.81 1.09 -14.75
C ASN A 31 -3.24 1.46 -15.15
N THR A 32 -3.80 0.76 -16.14
CA THR A 32 -5.14 0.96 -16.67
C THR A 32 -6.21 0.16 -15.95
N ASP A 33 -5.83 -0.70 -15.00
CA ASP A 33 -6.80 -1.47 -14.23
C ASP A 33 -7.65 -0.55 -13.35
N VAL A 34 -8.88 -0.99 -13.10
CA VAL A 34 -9.80 -0.36 -12.17
C VAL A 34 -10.04 -1.35 -11.04
N ILE A 35 -9.81 -0.89 -9.81
CA ILE A 35 -9.87 -1.69 -8.59
C ILE A 35 -11.13 -1.30 -7.84
N ASP A 36 -11.99 -2.29 -7.62
CA ASP A 36 -13.25 -2.15 -6.90
C ASP A 36 -13.54 -3.44 -6.12
N GLU A 37 -14.74 -3.53 -5.54
CA GLU A 37 -15.17 -4.70 -4.77
C GLU A 37 -15.28 -5.97 -5.62
N ALA A 38 -15.49 -5.84 -6.95
CA ALA A 38 -15.56 -6.98 -7.87
C ALA A 38 -14.17 -7.40 -8.37
N HIS A 39 -13.21 -6.48 -8.38
CA HIS A 39 -11.84 -6.69 -8.84
C HIS A 39 -10.84 -6.28 -7.75
N PRO A 40 -10.72 -7.06 -6.66
CA PRO A 40 -9.83 -6.70 -5.57
C PRO A 40 -8.36 -6.82 -5.98
N CYS A 41 -7.55 -5.87 -5.52
CA CYS A 41 -6.11 -5.84 -5.71
C CYS A 41 -5.39 -6.30 -4.44
N TRP A 42 -4.28 -7.01 -4.61
CA TRP A 42 -3.35 -7.38 -3.56
C TRP A 42 -1.98 -6.75 -3.83
N LEU A 43 -1.54 -5.92 -2.90
CA LEU A 43 -0.26 -5.24 -2.94
C LEU A 43 0.59 -5.69 -1.74
N HIS A 44 1.79 -6.21 -2.03
CA HIS A 44 2.78 -6.58 -1.03
C HIS A 44 4.05 -5.74 -1.24
N LEU A 45 4.35 -4.89 -0.26
CA LEU A 45 5.46 -3.95 -0.31
C LEU A 45 6.55 -4.34 0.69
N ASN A 46 7.79 -4.08 0.31
CA ASN A 46 8.91 -4.07 1.24
C ASN A 46 9.17 -2.62 1.66
N TYR A 47 8.81 -2.25 2.88
CA TYR A 47 8.96 -0.90 3.40
C TYR A 47 10.43 -0.42 3.51
N VAL A 48 11.41 -1.32 3.34
CA VAL A 48 12.83 -0.96 3.25
C VAL A 48 13.18 -0.35 1.89
N HIS A 49 12.41 -0.64 0.84
CA HIS A 49 12.65 -0.06 -0.48
C HIS A 49 12.16 1.40 -0.54
N HIS A 50 12.88 2.21 -1.31
CA HIS A 50 12.68 3.66 -1.33
C HIS A 50 11.31 4.06 -1.89
N GLU A 51 10.90 3.47 -3.02
CA GLU A 51 9.63 3.86 -3.66
C GLU A 51 8.44 3.30 -2.89
N SER A 52 8.55 2.09 -2.33
CA SER A 52 7.57 1.50 -1.42
C SER A 52 7.34 2.37 -0.19
N ALA A 53 8.42 2.82 0.46
CA ALA A 53 8.32 3.72 1.61
C ALA A 53 7.71 5.09 1.25
N GLN A 54 8.12 5.65 0.10
CA GLN A 54 7.59 6.92 -0.39
C GLN A 54 6.09 6.80 -0.71
N TRP A 55 5.66 5.72 -1.37
CA TRP A 55 4.27 5.48 -1.67
C TRP A 55 3.44 5.32 -0.40
N LEU A 56 3.89 4.52 0.57
CA LEU A 56 3.24 4.38 1.88
C LEU A 56 3.07 5.72 2.60
N ALA A 57 4.07 6.61 2.51
CA ALA A 57 4.03 7.92 3.16
C ALA A 57 3.13 8.94 2.46
N THR A 58 2.94 8.84 1.13
CA THR A 58 2.30 9.89 0.32
C THR A 58 0.92 9.51 -0.20
N THR A 59 0.61 8.20 -0.30
CA THR A 59 -0.62 7.72 -0.94
C THR A 59 -1.88 8.25 -0.25
N PRO A 60 -2.84 8.85 -0.99
CA PRO A 60 -4.09 9.33 -0.41
C PRO A 60 -5.02 8.18 0.02
N LEU A 61 -4.72 6.94 -0.41
CA LEU A 61 -5.54 5.76 -0.15
C LEU A 61 -5.47 5.26 1.31
N LEU A 62 -4.43 5.66 2.04
CA LEU A 62 -4.19 5.25 3.41
C LEU A 62 -4.36 6.42 4.39
N PRO A 63 -5.16 6.26 5.46
CA PRO A 63 -5.20 7.19 6.57
C PRO A 63 -3.83 7.39 7.24
N ASN A 64 -3.54 8.61 7.72
CA ASN A 64 -2.22 8.94 8.29
C ASN A 64 -1.79 8.02 9.45
N ASN A 65 -2.74 7.61 10.30
CA ASN A 65 -2.46 6.74 11.44
C ASN A 65 -1.97 5.33 11.04
N VAL A 66 -2.35 4.83 9.86
CA VAL A 66 -1.87 3.53 9.37
C VAL A 66 -0.58 3.64 8.57
N ARG A 67 -0.26 4.82 8.02
CA ARG A 67 0.99 5.02 7.25
C ARG A 67 2.23 4.79 8.12
N ASP A 68 2.24 5.35 9.33
CA ASP A 68 3.37 5.18 10.25
C ASP A 68 3.54 3.71 10.68
N ALA A 69 2.43 3.03 10.97
CA ALA A 69 2.45 1.61 11.33
C ALA A 69 2.98 0.72 10.20
N LEU A 70 2.56 0.98 8.95
CA LEU A 70 2.99 0.21 7.78
C LEU A 70 4.44 0.50 7.37
N ALA A 71 4.96 1.68 7.70
CA ALA A 71 6.35 2.06 7.45
C ALA A 71 7.33 1.48 8.50
N GLY A 72 6.87 0.65 9.44
CA GLY A 72 7.68 0.18 10.57
C GLY A 72 8.08 1.31 11.52
N ARG A 73 7.39 2.47 11.45
CA ARG A 73 7.59 3.59 12.37
C ARG A 73 6.70 3.40 13.57
N GLU A 74 7.22 2.67 14.54
CA GLU A 74 6.66 2.67 15.88
C GLU A 74 6.91 4.04 16.52
N HIS A 75 5.82 4.76 16.83
CA HIS A 75 5.84 5.95 17.66
C HIS A 75 6.41 5.54 19.02
N SER A 76 7.73 5.60 19.17
CA SER A 76 8.34 5.68 20.49
C SER A 76 7.87 7.01 21.05
N ALA A 77 6.91 6.94 21.98
CA ALA A 77 6.52 8.09 22.77
C ALA A 77 7.79 8.75 23.30
N PRO A 78 7.93 10.10 23.23
CA PRO A 78 9.11 10.75 23.75
C PRO A 78 9.23 10.37 25.22
N SER A 79 10.29 9.62 25.54
CA SER A 79 10.64 9.24 26.91
C SER A 79 10.74 10.53 27.71
N GLN A 80 9.72 10.76 28.53
CA GLN A 80 9.63 11.90 29.43
C GLN A 80 10.90 11.90 30.29
N PRO A 81 11.71 12.97 30.28
CA PRO A 81 12.89 13.01 31.13
C PRO A 81 12.42 13.03 32.59
N SER A 82 12.82 12.00 33.34
CA SER A 82 12.59 11.92 34.78
C SER A 82 13.12 13.19 35.46
N ARG A 83 12.23 13.92 36.13
CA ARG A 83 12.58 15.01 37.05
C ARG A 83 13.13 14.44 38.36
#